data_AF-A0AAW2YKL5-F1
#
_entry.id   AF-A0AAW2YKL5-F1
#
_cell.length_a   1.000
_cell.length_b   1.000
_cell.length_c   1.000
_cell.angle_alpha   90.00
_cell.angle_beta   90.00
_cell.angle_gamma   90.00
#
_symmetry.space_group_name_H-M   'P 1'
#
loop_
_entity.id
_entity.type
_entity.pdbx_description
1 polymer ?
#
loop_
_entity_poly.entity_id
_entity_poly.type
_entity_poly.pdbx_seq_one_letter_code
_entity_poly.pdbx_strand_id
1 'polypeptide(L)'
;MRNCLAFIVLSIVCCVARSHAVIRCNPQCNDGDSCCPDYRYGSVCYTPSAHTCHMVNDQFSIICKAGDKVCRDQQYGALCYDPKVYSCNQLSNGHELSCNIGDKTCADKWCYNPAVHSCLVTASGTDIPCNANDSVCGEFCYNPEYQSCLHDTKQKPLLCNKGDQMCGDACYNPAFHTCLTTPSDRKIICNSGNKICNEHCYDPTYNTCVNTAFGSEVACHTDNQICGGACYNPRFHKCLNTNDMFITCKVDSELCGMACYNPTREVCQSPDVVVKLTSEQQNTNQLVASSNRGHSQSGANDARSIPSDASYIATSVLSIFVPLMLVFATAYLL
;
A
#
# COMPACT_ATOMS: atom_id res chain seq x y z
N MET A 1 -59.31 -56.49 -30.86
CA MET A 1 -59.04 -55.74 -29.61
C MET A 1 -58.50 -56.65 -28.50
N ARG A 2 -57.37 -57.34 -28.72
CA ARG A 2 -56.70 -58.15 -27.67
C ARG A 2 -55.19 -57.89 -27.56
N ASN A 3 -54.62 -57.05 -28.44
CA ASN A 3 -53.17 -56.80 -28.51
C ASN A 3 -52.73 -55.41 -28.03
N CYS A 4 -53.64 -54.53 -27.58
CA CYS A 4 -53.26 -53.19 -27.06
C CYS A 4 -53.01 -53.17 -25.54
N LEU A 5 -53.50 -54.16 -24.77
CA LEU A 5 -53.32 -54.18 -23.31
C LEU A 5 -51.96 -54.72 -22.87
N ALA A 6 -51.28 -55.52 -23.71
CA ALA A 6 -49.97 -56.07 -23.37
C ALA A 6 -48.83 -55.04 -23.43
N PHE A 7 -48.94 -54.00 -24.27
CA PHE A 7 -47.90 -52.98 -24.42
C PHE A 7 -47.93 -51.88 -23.34
N ILE A 8 -49.09 -51.64 -22.71
CA ILE A 8 -49.21 -50.65 -21.65
C ILE A 8 -48.72 -51.21 -20.31
N VAL A 9 -48.92 -52.50 -20.04
CA VAL A 9 -48.42 -53.13 -18.81
C VAL A 9 -46.90 -53.32 -18.83
N LEU A 10 -46.29 -53.57 -20.00
CA LEU A 10 -44.83 -53.71 -20.09
C LEU A 10 -44.08 -52.37 -19.91
N SER A 11 -44.69 -51.25 -20.34
CA SER A 11 -44.11 -49.91 -20.16
C SER A 11 -44.25 -49.38 -18.73
N ILE A 12 -45.29 -49.78 -17.99
CA ILE A 12 -45.45 -49.39 -16.57
C ILE A 12 -44.49 -50.19 -15.67
N VAL A 13 -44.18 -51.45 -16.00
CA VAL A 13 -43.20 -52.24 -15.25
C VAL A 13 -41.75 -51.78 -15.52
N CYS A 14 -41.44 -51.25 -16.71
CA CYS A 14 -40.13 -50.65 -16.99
C CYS A 14 -39.91 -49.24 -16.39
N CYS A 15 -40.98 -48.52 -16.03
CA CYS A 15 -40.86 -47.18 -15.42
C CYS A 15 -40.75 -47.20 -13.88
N VAL A 16 -41.11 -48.31 -13.21
CA VAL A 16 -40.91 -48.45 -11.74
C VAL A 16 -39.52 -48.99 -11.41
N ALA A 17 -38.82 -49.58 -12.36
CA ALA A 17 -37.38 -49.83 -12.27
C ALA A 17 -36.60 -48.57 -12.71
N ARG A 18 -36.90 -47.41 -12.12
CA ARG A 18 -35.88 -46.36 -12.01
C ARG A 18 -34.79 -46.99 -11.16
N SER A 19 -33.72 -47.36 -11.83
CA SER A 19 -32.46 -47.83 -11.28
C SER A 19 -32.08 -46.94 -10.09
N HIS A 20 -32.50 -47.34 -8.89
CA HIS A 20 -31.65 -47.17 -7.74
C HIS A 20 -30.39 -47.94 -8.15
N ALA A 21 -29.37 -47.22 -8.58
CA ALA A 21 -28.04 -47.77 -8.63
C ALA A 21 -27.73 -48.15 -7.18
N VAL A 22 -28.17 -49.35 -6.79
CA VAL A 22 -27.70 -50.01 -5.58
C VAL A 22 -26.21 -50.10 -5.82
N ILE A 23 -25.46 -49.21 -5.18
CA ILE A 23 -24.01 -49.25 -5.24
C ILE A 23 -23.65 -50.63 -4.69
N ARG A 24 -23.35 -51.56 -5.60
CA ARG A 24 -23.04 -52.93 -5.24
C ARG A 24 -21.66 -52.92 -4.64
N CYS A 25 -21.63 -52.78 -3.34
CA CYS A 25 -20.51 -53.16 -2.51
C CYS A 25 -20.01 -54.55 -2.93
N ASN A 26 -18.90 -54.57 -3.67
CA ASN A 26 -18.19 -55.79 -4.07
C ASN A 26 -16.72 -55.57 -3.72
N PRO A 27 -16.40 -55.76 -2.43
CA PRO A 27 -15.86 -57.05 -1.99
C PRO A 27 -16.76 -57.78 -0.98
N GLN A 28 -16.56 -59.10 -0.84
CA GLN A 28 -17.13 -59.87 0.27
C GLN A 28 -16.45 -59.46 1.57
N CYS A 29 -17.21 -58.85 2.48
CA CYS A 29 -16.74 -58.51 3.82
C CYS A 29 -16.74 -59.75 4.74
N ASN A 30 -15.90 -59.74 5.77
CA ASN A 30 -15.89 -60.78 6.79
C ASN A 30 -17.21 -60.78 7.59
N ASP A 31 -17.51 -61.90 8.26
CA ASP A 31 -18.69 -62.01 9.13
C ASP A 31 -18.69 -60.91 10.20
N GLY A 32 -19.77 -60.12 10.22
CA GLY A 32 -19.94 -58.99 11.16
C GLY A 32 -19.50 -57.62 10.63
N ASP A 33 -18.77 -57.57 9.51
CA ASP A 33 -18.45 -56.31 8.83
C ASP A 33 -19.56 -55.91 7.86
N SER A 34 -19.73 -54.61 7.65
CA SER A 34 -20.63 -54.02 6.65
C SER A 34 -19.82 -53.34 5.55
N CYS A 35 -20.38 -53.19 4.36
CA CYS A 35 -19.72 -52.44 3.30
C CYS A 35 -20.31 -51.04 3.15
N CYS A 36 -19.45 -50.06 2.88
CA CYS A 36 -19.81 -48.68 2.57
C CYS A 36 -19.11 -48.23 1.28
N PRO A 37 -19.82 -47.63 0.33
CA PRO A 37 -19.21 -47.01 -0.85
C PRO A 37 -18.65 -45.63 -0.52
N ASP A 38 -17.53 -45.59 0.21
CA ASP A 38 -16.87 -44.36 0.63
C ASP A 38 -16.30 -43.61 -0.59
N TYR A 39 -16.62 -42.33 -0.72
CA TYR A 39 -16.19 -41.54 -1.88
C TYR A 39 -14.66 -41.37 -1.97
N ARG A 40 -13.93 -41.50 -0.85
CA ARG A 40 -12.46 -41.35 -0.79
C ARG A 40 -11.74 -42.65 -1.11
N TYR A 41 -12.31 -43.78 -0.73
CA TYR A 41 -11.63 -45.08 -0.75
C TYR A 41 -12.33 -46.13 -1.64
N GLY A 42 -13.47 -45.80 -2.23
CA GLY A 42 -14.32 -46.75 -2.95
C GLY A 42 -15.13 -47.63 -2.02
N SER A 43 -15.54 -48.81 -2.49
CA SER A 43 -16.28 -49.78 -1.65
C SER A 43 -15.35 -50.44 -0.64
N VAL A 44 -15.54 -50.14 0.65
CA VAL A 44 -14.71 -50.63 1.75
C VAL A 44 -15.57 -51.33 2.80
N CYS A 45 -15.06 -52.42 3.35
CA CYS A 45 -15.63 -53.09 4.51
C CYS A 45 -15.24 -52.34 5.80
N TYR A 46 -16.18 -52.19 6.73
CA TYR A 46 -15.99 -51.57 8.02
C TYR A 46 -16.74 -52.32 9.11
N THR A 47 -16.22 -52.27 10.33
CA THR A 47 -16.88 -52.87 11.50
C THR A 47 -17.92 -51.90 12.07
N PRO A 48 -19.24 -52.26 12.08
CA PRO A 48 -20.31 -51.35 12.50
C PRO A 48 -20.27 -50.92 13.97
N SER A 49 -19.56 -51.65 14.83
CA SER A 49 -19.37 -51.27 16.23
C SER A 49 -18.38 -50.10 16.40
N ALA A 50 -17.51 -49.87 15.43
CA ALA A 50 -16.46 -48.84 15.49
C ALA A 50 -16.70 -47.70 14.50
N HIS A 51 -17.48 -47.93 13.44
CA HIS A 51 -17.73 -46.96 12.38
C HIS A 51 -19.18 -46.95 11.93
N THR A 52 -19.58 -45.86 11.28
CA THR A 52 -20.91 -45.68 10.70
C THR A 52 -20.77 -45.15 9.27
N CYS A 53 -21.47 -45.78 8.33
CA CYS A 53 -21.55 -45.32 6.95
C CYS A 53 -22.68 -44.30 6.81
N HIS A 54 -22.35 -43.07 6.45
CA HIS A 54 -23.32 -42.00 6.23
C HIS A 54 -23.50 -41.74 4.74
N MET A 55 -24.75 -41.84 4.27
CA MET A 55 -25.12 -41.40 2.92
C MET A 55 -25.21 -39.88 2.90
N VAL A 56 -24.38 -39.22 2.09
CA VAL A 56 -24.32 -37.76 1.96
C VAL A 56 -25.35 -37.28 0.93
N ASN A 57 -25.48 -38.05 -0.16
CA ASN A 57 -26.55 -37.96 -1.15
C ASN A 57 -26.69 -39.32 -1.87
N ASP A 58 -27.50 -39.38 -2.92
CA ASP A 58 -27.76 -40.63 -3.67
C ASP A 58 -26.54 -41.23 -4.39
N GLN A 59 -25.40 -40.52 -4.41
CA GLN A 59 -24.20 -40.89 -5.16
C GLN A 59 -22.94 -41.05 -4.29
N PHE A 60 -22.91 -40.46 -3.09
CA PHE A 60 -21.72 -40.45 -2.24
C PHE A 60 -22.06 -40.84 -0.80
N SER A 61 -21.19 -41.67 -0.23
CA SER A 61 -21.22 -41.99 1.20
C SER A 61 -19.84 -41.81 1.82
N ILE A 62 -19.79 -41.71 3.15
CA ILE A 62 -18.56 -41.53 3.91
C ILE A 62 -18.61 -42.42 5.16
N ILE A 63 -17.50 -43.08 5.47
CA ILE A 63 -17.32 -43.83 6.71
C ILE A 63 -16.77 -42.87 7.78
N CYS A 64 -17.49 -42.78 8.89
CA CYS A 64 -17.11 -42.01 10.08
C CYS A 64 -16.93 -42.92 11.29
N LYS A 65 -16.26 -42.46 12.36
CA LYS A 65 -16.23 -43.22 13.61
C LYS A 65 -17.64 -43.32 14.18
N ALA A 66 -17.92 -44.39 14.92
CA ALA A 66 -19.22 -44.58 15.55
C ALA A 66 -19.54 -43.39 16.47
N GLY A 67 -20.67 -42.73 16.21
CA GLY A 67 -21.12 -41.55 16.96
C GLY A 67 -20.76 -40.19 16.33
N ASP A 68 -19.84 -40.16 15.36
CA ASP A 68 -19.58 -38.96 14.57
C ASP A 68 -20.78 -38.62 13.68
N LYS A 69 -20.87 -37.36 13.25
CA LYS A 69 -21.83 -36.86 12.26
C LYS A 69 -21.12 -36.36 11.02
N VAL A 70 -21.89 -36.04 9.98
CA VAL A 70 -21.36 -35.53 8.70
C VAL A 70 -21.72 -34.07 8.49
N CYS A 71 -20.72 -33.29 8.06
CA CYS A 71 -20.82 -31.92 7.59
C CYS A 71 -20.62 -31.86 6.08
N ARG A 72 -21.48 -31.16 5.34
CA ARG A 72 -21.33 -30.95 3.90
C ARG A 72 -20.51 -29.71 3.57
N ASP A 73 -19.21 -29.84 3.76
CA ASP A 73 -18.23 -28.78 3.52
C ASP A 73 -18.05 -28.45 2.03
N GLN A 74 -17.98 -27.16 1.69
CA GLN A 74 -17.80 -26.67 0.32
C GLN A 74 -16.44 -27.01 -0.28
N GLN A 75 -15.37 -27.05 0.54
CA GLN A 75 -14.00 -27.23 0.11
C GLN A 75 -13.58 -28.70 0.05
N TYR A 76 -14.16 -29.55 0.92
CA TYR A 76 -13.74 -30.96 1.06
C TYR A 76 -14.86 -31.98 0.79
N GLY A 77 -16.08 -31.54 0.49
CA GLY A 77 -17.23 -32.40 0.23
C GLY A 77 -17.96 -32.78 1.50
N ALA A 78 -17.68 -33.96 2.06
CA ALA A 78 -18.27 -34.43 3.30
C ALA A 78 -17.19 -34.68 4.35
N LEU A 79 -17.38 -34.16 5.56
CA LEU A 79 -16.44 -34.31 6.67
C LEU A 79 -17.12 -34.97 7.86
N CYS A 80 -16.47 -35.96 8.46
CA CYS A 80 -16.89 -36.52 9.74
C CYS A 80 -16.46 -35.59 10.89
N TYR A 81 -17.35 -35.30 11.84
CA TYR A 81 -17.04 -34.52 13.02
C TYR A 81 -17.64 -35.13 14.29
N ASP A 82 -16.98 -34.94 15.43
CA ASP A 82 -17.52 -35.30 16.73
C ASP A 82 -18.59 -34.26 17.14
N PRO A 83 -19.88 -34.64 17.23
CA PRO A 83 -20.96 -33.72 17.58
C PRO A 83 -20.94 -33.25 19.04
N LYS A 84 -19.99 -33.73 19.86
CA LYS A 84 -19.74 -33.21 21.21
C LYS A 84 -18.80 -32.01 21.21
N VAL A 85 -18.06 -31.78 20.13
CA VAL A 85 -17.07 -30.70 20.01
C VAL A 85 -17.47 -29.70 18.94
N TYR A 86 -18.03 -30.19 17.83
CA TYR A 86 -18.35 -29.38 16.66
C TYR A 86 -19.85 -29.40 16.33
N SER A 87 -20.27 -28.39 15.57
CA SER A 87 -21.59 -28.27 14.96
C SER A 87 -21.45 -27.78 13.52
N CYS A 88 -22.34 -28.24 12.65
CA CYS A 88 -22.38 -27.81 11.24
C CYS A 88 -23.36 -26.66 11.06
N ASN A 89 -22.83 -25.51 10.64
CA ASN A 89 -23.60 -24.31 10.36
C ASN A 89 -23.92 -24.22 8.86
N GLN A 90 -25.19 -23.99 8.53
CA GLN A 90 -25.64 -23.84 7.14
C GLN A 90 -25.19 -22.49 6.58
N LEU A 91 -24.62 -22.51 5.38
CA LEU A 91 -24.20 -21.35 4.61
C LEU A 91 -25.28 -20.94 3.60
N SER A 92 -25.26 -19.70 3.12
CA SER A 92 -26.27 -19.20 2.17
C SER A 92 -26.31 -19.95 0.84
N ASN A 93 -25.19 -20.56 0.44
CA ASN A 93 -25.06 -21.37 -0.77
C ASN A 93 -25.53 -22.83 -0.60
N GLY A 94 -26.06 -23.20 0.58
CA GLY A 94 -26.54 -24.55 0.88
C GLY A 94 -25.45 -25.55 1.27
N HIS A 95 -24.19 -25.11 1.36
CA HIS A 95 -23.12 -25.87 1.98
C HIS A 95 -23.13 -25.67 3.51
N GLU A 96 -22.32 -26.45 4.22
CA GLU A 96 -22.20 -26.42 5.66
C GLU A 96 -20.74 -26.13 6.05
N LEU A 97 -20.54 -25.42 7.15
CA LEU A 97 -19.22 -25.19 7.74
C LEU A 97 -19.17 -25.80 9.15
N SER A 98 -18.18 -26.66 9.40
CA SER A 98 -17.96 -27.26 10.71
C SER A 98 -17.26 -26.27 11.64
N CYS A 99 -17.98 -25.82 12.68
CA CYS A 99 -17.47 -24.90 13.70
C CYS A 99 -17.49 -25.55 15.09
N ASN A 100 -16.78 -25.01 16.07
CA ASN A 100 -16.96 -25.49 17.45
C ASN A 100 -18.40 -25.23 17.90
N ILE A 101 -18.89 -26.03 18.85
CA ILE A 101 -20.23 -25.81 19.41
C ILE A 101 -20.31 -24.41 20.01
N GLY A 102 -21.32 -23.65 19.56
CA GLY A 102 -21.59 -22.28 20.00
C GLY A 102 -20.94 -21.20 19.14
N ASP A 103 -20.01 -21.55 18.25
CA ASP A 103 -19.47 -20.62 17.26
C ASP A 103 -20.51 -20.30 16.18
N LYS A 104 -20.44 -19.09 15.64
CA LYS A 104 -21.26 -18.60 14.52
C LYS A 104 -20.44 -18.48 13.26
N THR A 105 -21.10 -18.32 12.12
CA THR A 105 -20.44 -18.07 10.83
C THR A 105 -20.40 -16.58 10.49
N CYS A 106 -19.32 -16.16 9.83
CA CYS A 106 -19.13 -14.82 9.28
C CYS A 106 -18.69 -14.94 7.82
N ALA A 107 -19.33 -14.17 6.93
CA ALA A 107 -19.07 -14.18 5.48
C ALA A 107 -19.18 -15.57 4.82
N ASP A 108 -19.99 -16.46 5.38
CA ASP A 108 -20.08 -17.88 4.99
C ASP A 108 -18.73 -18.61 4.84
N LYS A 109 -17.70 -18.13 5.55
CA LYS A 109 -16.32 -18.59 5.37
C LYS A 109 -15.60 -18.87 6.67
N TRP A 110 -15.96 -18.14 7.73
CA TRP A 110 -15.23 -18.18 8.99
C TRP A 110 -16.15 -18.55 10.15
N CYS A 111 -15.70 -19.44 11.01
CA CYS A 111 -16.28 -19.63 12.33
C CYS A 111 -15.71 -18.58 13.29
N TYR A 112 -16.56 -17.99 14.14
CA TYR A 112 -16.11 -17.11 15.21
C TYR A 112 -16.87 -17.38 16.50
N ASN A 113 -16.19 -17.22 17.64
CA ASN A 113 -16.80 -17.31 18.96
C ASN A 113 -17.52 -15.99 19.28
N PRO A 114 -18.86 -15.96 19.36
CA PRO A 114 -19.62 -14.73 19.58
C PRO A 114 -19.47 -14.13 20.99
N ALA A 115 -18.84 -14.83 21.93
CA ALA A 115 -18.54 -14.29 23.26
C ALA A 115 -17.37 -13.30 23.26
N VAL A 116 -16.48 -13.39 22.26
CA VAL A 116 -15.23 -12.62 22.18
C VAL A 116 -14.99 -11.99 20.81
N HIS A 117 -15.83 -12.30 19.81
CA HIS A 117 -15.76 -11.74 18.46
C HIS A 117 -17.16 -11.35 17.96
N SER A 118 -17.20 -10.47 16.98
CA SER A 118 -18.39 -10.04 16.26
C SER A 118 -18.15 -10.11 14.76
N CYS A 119 -19.17 -10.44 13.98
CA CYS A 119 -19.12 -10.29 12.53
C CYS A 119 -19.65 -8.91 12.15
N LEU A 120 -18.80 -8.05 11.58
CA LEU A 120 -19.13 -6.68 11.22
C LEU A 120 -19.11 -6.51 9.70
N VAL A 121 -19.94 -5.60 9.19
CA VAL A 121 -20.04 -5.29 7.76
C VAL A 121 -19.17 -4.07 7.43
N THR A 122 -18.29 -4.19 6.45
CA THR A 122 -17.48 -3.08 5.96
C THR A 122 -18.27 -2.11 5.09
N ALA A 123 -17.69 -0.95 4.79
CA ALA A 123 -18.32 0.03 3.90
C ALA A 123 -18.56 -0.52 2.48
N SER A 124 -17.74 -1.48 2.03
CA SER A 124 -17.93 -2.21 0.77
C SER A 124 -19.00 -3.31 0.84
N GLY A 125 -19.59 -3.56 2.02
CA GLY A 125 -20.57 -4.62 2.24
C GLY A 125 -19.94 -5.99 2.52
N THR A 126 -18.64 -6.04 2.84
CA THR A 126 -17.95 -7.29 3.15
C THR A 126 -18.09 -7.61 4.64
N ASP A 127 -18.49 -8.84 4.96
CA ASP A 127 -18.51 -9.34 6.33
C ASP A 127 -17.08 -9.70 6.78
N ILE A 128 -16.65 -9.16 7.92
CA ILE A 128 -15.35 -9.45 8.53
C ILE A 128 -15.49 -9.82 10.02
N PRO A 129 -14.76 -10.84 10.51
CA PRO A 129 -14.72 -11.15 11.93
C PRO A 129 -13.80 -10.16 12.66
N CYS A 130 -14.32 -9.50 13.68
CA CYS A 130 -13.62 -8.55 14.54
C CYS A 130 -13.66 -9.01 16.01
N ASN A 131 -12.82 -8.45 16.89
CA ASN A 131 -12.96 -8.71 18.32
C ASN A 131 -14.27 -8.10 18.84
N ALA A 132 -14.73 -8.58 19.99
CA ALA A 132 -15.84 -7.98 20.69
C ALA A 132 -15.52 -6.51 21.00
N ASN A 133 -16.48 -5.63 20.70
CA ASN A 133 -16.39 -4.17 20.82
C ASN A 133 -15.48 -3.45 19.82
N ASP A 134 -14.85 -4.17 18.89
CA ASP A 134 -14.23 -3.51 17.74
C ASP A 134 -15.31 -2.83 16.88
N SER A 135 -14.89 -1.81 16.14
CA SER A 135 -15.66 -1.10 15.12
C SER A 135 -14.97 -1.24 13.77
N VAL A 136 -15.63 -0.81 12.70
CA VAL A 136 -15.04 -0.88 11.35
C VAL A 136 -14.53 0.48 10.90
N CYS A 137 -13.32 0.51 10.35
CA CYS A 137 -12.71 1.64 9.68
C CYS A 137 -12.32 1.24 8.25
N GLY A 138 -13.20 1.53 7.29
CA GLY A 138 -13.05 1.03 5.92
C GLY A 138 -13.20 -0.48 5.85
N GLU A 139 -12.10 -1.18 5.59
CA GLU A 139 -12.05 -2.64 5.43
C GLU A 139 -11.39 -3.36 6.61
N PHE A 140 -11.15 -2.65 7.72
CA PHE A 140 -10.44 -3.19 8.88
C PHE A 140 -11.23 -2.97 10.17
N CYS A 141 -11.12 -3.93 11.08
CA CYS A 141 -11.56 -3.78 12.46
C CYS A 141 -10.59 -2.89 13.23
N TYR A 142 -11.10 -2.09 14.17
CA TYR A 142 -10.28 -1.34 15.11
C TYR A 142 -10.94 -1.25 16.48
N ASN A 143 -10.12 -1.07 17.52
CA ASN A 143 -10.63 -0.90 18.88
C ASN A 143 -10.79 0.61 19.19
N PRO A 144 -12.02 1.13 19.37
CA PRO A 144 -12.27 2.55 19.66
C PRO A 144 -11.78 3.01 21.03
N GLU A 145 -11.38 2.08 21.92
CA GLU A 145 -10.74 2.41 23.18
C GLU A 145 -9.33 2.97 22.99
N TYR A 146 -8.60 2.48 21.99
CA TYR A 146 -7.18 2.79 21.74
C TYR A 146 -6.92 3.52 20.42
N GLN A 147 -7.86 3.47 19.49
CA GLN A 147 -7.72 3.97 18.13
C GLN A 147 -8.94 4.79 17.71
N SER A 148 -8.74 5.61 16.68
CA SER A 148 -9.78 6.41 16.04
C SER A 148 -9.79 6.13 14.54
N CYS A 149 -10.97 6.06 13.95
CA CYS A 149 -11.13 6.06 12.50
C CYS A 149 -11.28 7.50 11.99
N LEU A 150 -10.26 8.01 11.34
CA LEU A 150 -10.27 9.32 10.70
C LEU A 150 -10.32 9.16 9.18
N HIS A 151 -10.46 10.27 8.45
CA HIS A 151 -10.53 10.27 7.00
C HIS A 151 -9.50 11.22 6.41
N ASP A 152 -8.81 10.77 5.36
CA ASP A 152 -7.88 11.60 4.59
C ASP A 152 -8.62 12.65 3.75
N THR A 153 -7.88 13.48 3.00
CA THR A 153 -8.48 14.54 2.18
C THR A 153 -9.39 14.00 1.07
N LYS A 154 -9.27 12.72 0.72
CA LYS A 154 -10.07 12.01 -0.29
C LYS A 154 -11.18 11.18 0.34
N GLN A 155 -11.47 11.38 1.63
CA GLN A 155 -12.47 10.61 2.39
C GLN A 155 -12.12 9.11 2.47
N LYS A 156 -10.84 8.74 2.34
CA LYS A 156 -10.40 7.38 2.59
C LYS A 156 -10.24 7.17 4.10
N PRO A 157 -10.79 6.08 4.66
CA PRO A 157 -10.64 5.78 6.07
C PRO A 157 -9.17 5.50 6.40
N LEU A 158 -8.70 6.10 7.50
CA LEU A 158 -7.36 5.98 8.04
C LEU A 158 -7.45 5.64 9.52
N LEU A 159 -6.74 4.58 9.92
CA LEU A 159 -6.69 4.16 11.31
C LEU A 159 -5.57 4.89 12.05
N CYS A 160 -5.93 5.57 13.13
CA CYS A 160 -5.02 6.42 13.90
C CYS A 160 -5.08 6.07 15.39
N ASN A 161 -4.04 6.43 16.16
CA ASN A 161 -4.12 6.23 17.59
C ASN A 161 -5.14 7.19 18.18
N LYS A 162 -5.71 6.83 19.32
CA LYS A 162 -6.65 7.69 20.02
C LYS A 162 -5.96 8.99 20.43
N GLY A 163 -6.59 10.11 20.06
CA GLY A 163 -6.06 11.45 20.29
C GLY A 163 -5.18 11.99 19.16
N ASP A 164 -4.81 11.16 18.18
CA ASP A 164 -4.16 11.67 16.96
C ASP A 164 -5.13 12.56 16.17
N GLN A 165 -4.55 13.48 15.39
CA GLN A 165 -5.26 14.40 14.51
C GLN A 165 -4.79 14.23 13.06
N MET A 166 -5.57 14.74 12.11
CA MET A 166 -5.19 14.74 10.69
C MET A 166 -4.24 15.88 10.35
N CYS A 167 -3.21 15.57 9.55
CA CYS A 167 -2.35 16.52 8.86
C CYS A 167 -2.23 16.12 7.39
N GLY A 168 -3.11 16.68 6.55
CA GLY A 168 -3.27 16.20 5.18
C GLY A 168 -3.81 14.78 5.18
N ASP A 169 -3.06 13.86 4.57
CA ASP A 169 -3.45 12.44 4.45
C ASP A 169 -2.81 11.54 5.51
N ALA A 170 -2.22 12.12 6.55
CA ALA A 170 -1.54 11.38 7.62
C ALA A 170 -2.08 11.79 9.00
N CYS A 171 -1.98 10.86 9.94
CA CYS A 171 -2.25 11.13 11.34
C CYS A 171 -0.98 11.57 12.08
N TYR A 172 -1.14 12.48 13.02
CA TYR A 172 -0.07 12.96 13.88
C TYR A 172 -0.54 13.09 15.32
N ASN A 173 0.38 12.86 16.26
CA ASN A 173 0.14 13.09 17.67
C ASN A 173 0.45 14.55 18.03
N PRO A 174 -0.55 15.38 18.42
CA PRO A 174 -0.37 16.79 18.71
C PRO A 174 0.42 17.07 20.00
N ALA A 175 0.67 16.06 20.85
CA ALA A 175 1.54 16.21 22.02
C ALA A 175 3.02 16.33 21.65
N PHE A 176 3.43 15.73 20.52
CA PHE A 176 4.84 15.64 20.10
C PHE A 176 5.12 16.34 18.77
N HIS A 177 4.09 16.58 17.97
CA HIS A 177 4.23 17.13 16.64
C HIS A 177 3.23 18.26 16.38
N THR A 178 3.50 19.06 15.36
CA THR A 178 2.63 20.11 14.84
C THR A 178 2.39 19.87 13.35
N CYS A 179 1.16 20.16 12.89
CA CYS A 179 0.83 20.14 11.47
C CYS A 179 1.01 21.55 10.88
N LEU A 180 1.89 21.68 9.89
CA LEU A 180 2.19 22.96 9.26
C LEU A 180 1.89 22.90 7.75
N THR A 181 1.53 24.05 7.17
CA THR A 181 1.27 24.21 5.73
C THR A 181 2.49 24.83 5.06
N THR A 182 3.04 24.18 4.05
CA THR A 182 4.14 24.73 3.25
C THR A 182 3.64 25.79 2.27
N PRO A 183 4.53 26.61 1.66
CA PRO A 183 4.15 27.59 0.66
C PRO A 183 3.46 26.99 -0.58
N SER A 184 3.67 25.70 -0.87
CA SER A 184 2.96 24.96 -1.92
C SER A 184 1.62 24.36 -1.46
N ASP A 185 1.06 24.83 -0.35
CA ASP A 185 -0.18 24.37 0.28
C ASP A 185 -0.17 22.88 0.71
N ARG A 186 1.01 22.27 0.80
CA ARG A 186 1.15 20.90 1.29
C ARG A 186 1.17 20.88 2.82
N LYS A 187 0.46 19.93 3.43
CA LYS A 187 0.50 19.67 4.87
C LYS A 187 1.68 18.77 5.21
N ILE A 188 2.51 19.18 6.17
CA ILE A 188 3.63 18.38 6.69
C ILE A 188 3.60 18.32 8.21
N ILE A 189 4.04 17.18 8.74
CA ILE A 189 4.16 16.94 10.18
C ILE A 189 5.58 17.29 10.60
N CYS A 190 5.71 18.21 11.56
CA CYS A 190 6.99 18.62 12.14
C CYS A 190 7.00 18.33 13.64
N ASN A 191 8.18 18.18 14.25
CA ASN A 191 8.27 18.13 15.72
C ASN A 191 7.68 19.40 16.34
N SER A 192 7.09 19.28 17.53
CA SER A 192 6.58 20.43 18.27
C SER A 192 7.67 21.50 18.46
N GLY A 193 7.35 22.74 18.09
CA GLY A 193 8.28 23.88 18.15
C GLY A 193 9.09 24.13 16.86
N ASN A 194 9.13 23.17 15.93
CA ASN A 194 9.76 23.39 14.62
C ASN A 194 8.94 24.37 13.77
N LYS A 195 9.63 25.02 12.82
CA LYS A 195 9.05 25.93 11.82
C LYS A 195 9.26 25.38 10.41
N ILE A 196 8.60 26.00 9.44
CA ILE A 196 8.80 25.70 8.02
C ILE A 196 9.84 26.64 7.43
N CYS A 197 10.75 26.08 6.64
CA CYS A 197 11.60 26.79 5.70
C CYS A 197 11.49 26.11 4.34
N ASN A 198 10.96 26.81 3.34
CA ASN A 198 10.52 26.21 2.08
C ASN A 198 9.57 25.01 2.31
N GLU A 199 10.00 23.79 1.96
CA GLU A 199 9.20 22.56 2.02
C GLU A 199 9.58 21.63 3.18
N HIS A 200 10.38 22.13 4.13
CA HIS A 200 10.99 21.34 5.19
C HIS A 200 10.81 21.96 6.58
N CYS A 201 10.73 21.09 7.58
CA CYS A 201 10.77 21.48 8.97
C CYS A 201 12.21 21.83 9.38
N TYR A 202 12.38 22.85 10.21
CA TYR A 202 13.64 23.14 10.90
C TYR A 202 13.41 23.50 12.36
N ASP A 203 14.41 23.23 13.19
CA ASP A 203 14.43 23.66 14.60
C ASP A 203 14.97 25.11 14.68
N PRO A 204 14.15 26.08 15.09
CA PRO A 204 14.54 27.49 15.19
C PRO A 204 15.54 27.79 16.32
N THR A 205 15.82 26.82 17.20
CA THR A 205 16.85 26.93 18.24
C THR A 205 18.25 26.89 17.65
N TYR A 206 18.45 26.09 16.60
CA TYR A 206 19.76 25.83 16.00
C TYR A 206 19.89 26.40 14.59
N ASN A 207 18.77 26.68 13.91
CA ASN A 207 18.77 27.11 12.52
C ASN A 207 17.91 28.36 12.31
N THR A 208 18.26 29.10 11.27
CA THR A 208 17.50 30.23 10.75
C THR A 208 17.11 29.95 9.30
N CYS A 209 15.89 30.34 8.92
CA CYS A 209 15.45 30.26 7.53
C CYS A 209 15.89 31.51 6.79
N VAL A 210 16.63 31.33 5.70
CA VAL A 210 17.24 32.43 4.97
C VAL A 210 16.97 32.32 3.48
N ASN A 211 16.70 33.48 2.86
CA ASN A 211 16.50 33.59 1.42
C ASN A 211 17.82 33.46 0.68
N THR A 212 17.86 32.54 -0.28
CA THR A 212 18.97 32.38 -1.21
C THR A 212 18.96 33.50 -2.25
N ALA A 213 20.06 33.66 -2.97
CA ALA A 213 20.14 34.58 -4.11
C ALA A 213 19.15 34.24 -5.25
N PHE A 214 18.52 33.06 -5.17
CA PHE A 214 17.60 32.52 -6.18
C PHE A 214 16.13 32.66 -5.80
N GLY A 215 15.82 33.33 -4.68
CA GLY A 215 14.45 33.45 -4.18
C GLY A 215 13.89 32.16 -3.57
N SER A 216 14.72 31.14 -3.35
CA SER A 216 14.36 29.97 -2.54
C SER A 216 14.77 30.17 -1.08
N GLU A 217 14.18 29.41 -0.18
CA GLU A 217 14.53 29.44 1.24
C GLU A 217 15.33 28.20 1.63
N VAL A 218 16.36 28.39 2.47
CA VAL A 218 17.16 27.30 3.04
C VAL A 218 17.32 27.50 4.54
N ALA A 219 17.20 26.41 5.31
CA ALA A 219 17.47 26.43 6.74
C ALA A 219 18.98 26.27 6.96
N CYS A 220 19.63 27.31 7.48
CA CYS A 220 21.04 27.32 7.83
C CYS A 220 21.21 27.30 9.34
N HIS A 221 22.25 26.63 9.85
CA HIS A 221 22.66 26.80 11.25
C HIS A 221 22.83 28.30 11.56
N THR A 222 22.48 28.75 12.76
CA THR A 222 22.41 30.19 13.12
C THR A 222 23.73 30.96 12.87
N ASP A 223 24.87 30.28 12.98
CA ASP A 223 26.20 30.86 12.74
C ASP A 223 26.68 30.77 11.27
N ASN A 224 25.89 30.16 10.39
CA ASN A 224 26.25 29.98 8.98
C ASN A 224 25.74 31.16 8.13
N GLN A 225 26.45 31.41 7.02
CA GLN A 225 26.07 32.37 5.99
C GLN A 225 25.67 31.65 4.70
N ILE A 226 25.05 32.36 3.76
CA ILE A 226 24.68 31.81 2.45
C ILE A 226 25.74 32.12 1.41
N CYS A 227 26.09 31.12 0.61
CA CYS A 227 26.83 31.26 -0.63
C CYS A 227 26.00 30.71 -1.80
N GLY A 228 25.37 31.62 -2.55
CA GLY A 228 24.39 31.28 -3.59
C GLY A 228 23.14 30.65 -3.00
N GLY A 229 23.13 29.32 -2.91
CA GLY A 229 22.03 28.51 -2.40
C GLY A 229 22.41 27.55 -1.27
N ALA A 230 23.66 27.60 -0.80
CA ALA A 230 24.17 26.69 0.23
C ALA A 230 24.61 27.46 1.48
N CYS A 231 24.42 26.84 2.64
CA CYS A 231 24.92 27.35 3.90
C CYS A 231 26.40 27.00 4.07
N TYR A 232 27.22 27.95 4.53
CA TYR A 232 28.61 27.72 4.89
C TYR A 232 28.94 28.35 6.23
N ASN A 233 29.92 27.79 6.94
CA ASN A 233 30.41 28.38 8.19
C ASN A 233 31.53 29.41 7.88
N PRO A 234 31.33 30.71 8.19
CA PRO A 234 32.28 31.77 7.86
C PRO A 234 33.59 31.71 8.67
N ARG A 235 33.65 30.89 9.74
CA ARG A 235 34.90 30.67 10.49
C ARG A 235 35.89 29.80 9.72
N PHE A 236 35.40 28.93 8.84
CA PHE A 236 36.23 27.94 8.12
C PHE A 236 36.25 28.16 6.62
N HIS A 237 35.22 28.82 6.08
CA HIS A 237 35.07 29.06 4.66
C HIS A 237 34.70 30.51 4.36
N LYS A 238 34.89 30.93 3.12
CA LYS A 238 34.38 32.17 2.55
C LYS A 238 33.63 31.86 1.25
N CYS A 239 32.64 32.70 0.96
CA CYS A 239 31.96 32.66 -0.31
C CYS A 239 32.70 33.51 -1.34
N LEU A 240 33.07 32.89 -2.46
CA LEU A 240 33.60 33.57 -3.63
C LEU A 240 32.54 33.57 -4.72
N ASN A 241 32.25 34.76 -5.23
CA ASN A 241 31.28 34.95 -6.31
C ASN A 241 32.01 35.27 -7.62
N THR A 242 31.59 34.62 -8.69
CA THR A 242 31.96 34.95 -10.07
C THR A 242 30.70 35.27 -10.86
N ASN A 243 30.81 35.78 -12.09
CA ASN A 243 29.63 36.17 -12.86
C ASN A 243 28.60 35.03 -13.06
N ASP A 244 29.03 33.76 -12.97
CA ASP A 244 28.21 32.59 -13.31
C ASP A 244 28.08 31.55 -12.18
N MET A 245 28.76 31.73 -11.04
CA MET A 245 28.68 30.77 -9.92
C MET A 245 29.14 31.34 -8.58
N PHE A 246 28.61 30.71 -7.53
CA PHE A 246 29.07 30.85 -6.15
C PHE A 246 29.90 29.63 -5.75
N ILE A 247 31.07 29.88 -5.15
CA ILE A 247 32.02 28.86 -4.73
C ILE A 247 32.33 29.05 -3.24
N THR A 248 32.20 27.99 -2.45
CA THR A 248 32.63 28.00 -1.05
C THR A 248 34.05 27.43 -0.96
N CYS A 249 34.98 28.25 -0.48
CA CYS A 249 36.39 27.91 -0.31
C CYS A 249 36.83 28.12 1.14
N LYS A 250 37.92 27.49 1.58
CA LYS A 250 38.53 27.81 2.88
C LYS A 250 38.89 29.31 2.97
N VAL A 251 38.88 29.87 4.18
CA VAL A 251 39.07 31.33 4.40
C VAL A 251 40.33 31.87 3.70
N ASP A 252 41.43 31.12 3.74
CA ASP A 252 42.72 31.54 3.17
C ASP A 252 42.90 31.19 1.69
N SER A 253 41.89 30.59 1.04
CA SER A 253 41.99 30.16 -0.35
C SER A 253 41.62 31.26 -1.34
N GLU A 254 42.22 31.30 -2.52
CA GLU A 254 41.83 32.24 -3.59
C GLU A 254 41.04 31.54 -4.70
N LEU A 255 40.52 32.29 -5.67
CA LEU A 255 39.82 31.72 -6.80
C LEU A 255 40.83 31.19 -7.83
N CYS A 256 40.72 29.92 -8.23
CA CYS A 256 41.48 29.33 -9.33
C CYS A 256 40.52 28.70 -10.33
N GLY A 257 40.01 29.50 -11.27
CA GLY A 257 38.95 29.06 -12.18
C GLY A 257 37.69 28.66 -11.39
N MET A 258 37.28 27.39 -11.51
CA MET A 258 36.16 26.82 -10.74
C MET A 258 36.60 26.14 -9.43
N ALA A 259 37.84 26.37 -8.99
CA ALA A 259 38.47 25.72 -7.85
C ALA A 259 38.97 26.74 -6.81
N CYS A 260 39.36 26.24 -5.64
CA CYS A 260 39.95 27.02 -4.56
C CYS A 260 41.48 26.85 -4.59
N TYR A 261 42.21 27.93 -4.83
CA TYR A 261 43.66 27.95 -4.71
C TYR A 261 44.07 27.88 -3.24
N ASN A 262 44.97 26.95 -2.89
CA ASN A 262 45.56 26.87 -1.57
C ASN A 262 46.98 27.46 -1.61
N PRO A 263 47.23 28.66 -1.06
CA PRO A 263 48.53 29.32 -1.14
C PRO A 263 49.62 28.57 -0.38
N THR A 264 49.29 27.80 0.66
CA THR A 264 50.26 27.00 1.41
C THR A 264 50.76 25.79 0.62
N ARG A 265 49.98 25.30 -0.34
CA ARG A 265 50.31 24.11 -1.16
C ARG A 265 50.56 24.44 -2.63
N GLU A 266 50.40 25.70 -3.01
CA GLU A 266 50.48 26.20 -4.38
C GLU A 266 49.65 25.38 -5.40
N VAL A 267 48.51 24.83 -4.96
CA VAL A 267 47.67 23.94 -5.77
C VAL A 267 46.22 24.38 -5.76
N CYS A 268 45.53 24.19 -6.89
CA CYS A 268 44.09 24.39 -6.99
C CYS A 268 43.37 23.11 -6.54
N GLN A 269 42.45 23.26 -5.59
CA GLN A 269 41.71 22.17 -4.96
C GLN A 269 40.23 22.30 -5.29
N SER A 270 39.55 21.15 -5.42
CA SER A 270 38.11 21.14 -5.57
C SER A 270 37.45 21.90 -4.41
N PRO A 271 36.50 22.80 -4.71
CA PRO A 271 35.79 23.54 -3.69
C PRO A 271 34.83 22.62 -2.93
N ASP A 272 34.46 23.04 -1.71
CA ASP A 272 33.55 22.26 -0.88
C ASP A 272 32.11 22.33 -1.44
N VAL A 273 31.74 23.47 -2.04
CA VAL A 273 30.44 23.65 -2.70
C VAL A 273 30.60 24.54 -3.95
N VAL A 274 29.99 24.11 -5.07
CA VAL A 274 29.80 24.93 -6.27
C VAL A 274 28.32 25.05 -6.58
N VAL A 275 27.83 26.28 -6.70
CA VAL A 275 26.47 26.57 -7.14
C VAL A 275 26.54 27.38 -8.43
N LYS A 276 26.17 26.75 -9.56
CA LYS A 276 26.12 27.41 -10.87
C LYS A 276 24.80 28.16 -11.05
N LEU A 277 24.87 29.38 -11.58
CA LEU A 277 23.69 30.13 -12.01
C LEU A 277 23.11 29.49 -13.28
N THR A 278 21.78 29.35 -13.34
CA THR A 278 21.12 29.07 -14.64
C THR A 278 21.00 30.35 -15.46
N SER A 279 20.80 30.23 -16.77
CA SER A 279 20.64 31.37 -17.68
C SER A 279 19.50 32.32 -17.30
N GLU A 280 18.44 31.83 -16.65
CA GLU A 280 17.35 32.65 -16.12
C GLU A 280 17.76 33.46 -14.86
N GLN A 281 18.66 32.91 -14.04
CA GLN A 281 19.14 33.54 -12.79
C GLN A 281 20.25 34.58 -13.03
N GLN A 282 20.93 34.52 -14.17
CA GLN A 282 21.93 35.52 -14.58
C GLN A 282 21.30 36.91 -14.81
N ASN A 283 20.05 36.97 -15.31
CA ASN A 283 19.36 38.23 -15.60
C ASN A 283 18.88 38.98 -14.34
N THR A 284 18.61 38.28 -13.24
CA THR A 284 18.16 38.89 -11.98
C THR A 284 19.32 39.51 -11.19
N ASN A 285 20.52 38.91 -11.25
CA ASN A 285 21.71 39.42 -10.58
C ASN A 285 22.24 40.75 -11.17
N GLN A 286 21.97 41.05 -12.44
CA GLN A 286 22.32 42.35 -13.05
C GLN A 286 21.50 43.53 -12.51
N LEU A 287 20.28 43.29 -12.05
CA LEU A 287 19.40 44.33 -11.49
C LEU A 287 19.76 44.68 -10.04
N VAL A 288 20.19 43.72 -9.23
CA VAL A 288 20.60 43.97 -7.83
C VAL A 288 21.95 44.68 -7.74
N ALA A 289 22.90 44.36 -8.64
CA ALA A 289 24.18 45.06 -8.72
C ALA A 289 24.06 46.55 -9.12
N SER A 290 22.94 46.94 -9.74
CA SER A 290 22.68 48.32 -10.16
C SER A 290 21.96 49.16 -9.10
N SER A 291 21.36 48.55 -8.08
CA SER A 291 20.58 49.28 -7.06
C SER A 291 21.41 49.84 -5.89
N ASN A 292 22.69 49.45 -5.75
CA ASN A 292 23.60 49.94 -4.71
C ASN A 292 24.54 51.07 -5.17
N ARG A 293 24.32 51.69 -6.33
CA ARG A 293 24.94 52.99 -6.65
C ARG A 293 24.00 54.12 -6.29
N GLY A 294 24.40 54.85 -5.25
CA GLY A 294 23.63 55.90 -4.60
C GLY A 294 23.11 56.98 -5.55
N HIS A 295 22.02 57.58 -5.06
CA HIS A 295 21.46 58.84 -5.51
C HIS A 295 22.54 59.89 -5.85
N SER A 296 22.53 60.38 -7.08
CA SER A 296 22.73 61.80 -7.36
C SER A 296 22.11 62.18 -8.70
N GLN A 297 21.71 63.44 -8.80
CA GLN A 297 20.58 63.96 -9.57
C GLN A 297 20.78 64.21 -11.08
N SER A 298 19.62 64.36 -11.73
CA SER A 298 19.31 65.28 -12.84
C SER A 298 19.48 64.81 -14.29
N GLY A 299 18.50 65.18 -15.13
CA GLY A 299 18.66 65.25 -16.58
C GLY A 299 17.50 64.64 -17.37
N ALA A 300 16.57 65.49 -17.80
CA ALA A 300 15.52 65.17 -18.77
C ALA A 300 16.09 64.81 -20.15
N ASN A 301 15.43 63.90 -20.88
CA ASN A 301 14.78 64.17 -22.19
C ASN A 301 14.33 62.87 -22.89
N ASP A 302 13.25 63.04 -23.65
CA ASP A 302 12.52 62.09 -24.48
C ASP A 302 13.35 61.23 -25.44
N ALA A 303 12.88 59.99 -25.71
CA ALA A 303 12.40 59.61 -27.05
C ALA A 303 11.90 58.15 -27.11
N ARG A 304 10.76 57.99 -27.80
CA ARG A 304 10.16 56.77 -28.38
C ARG A 304 11.16 55.84 -29.06
N SER A 305 10.92 54.52 -29.01
CA SER A 305 10.48 53.68 -30.16
C SER A 305 10.23 52.22 -29.73
N ILE A 306 9.14 51.64 -30.25
CA ILE A 306 8.75 50.21 -30.20
C ILE A 306 9.24 49.52 -31.51
N PRO A 307 8.97 48.23 -31.77
CA PRO A 307 9.80 47.04 -31.56
C PRO A 307 10.38 46.46 -32.88
N SER A 308 11.17 45.39 -32.77
CA SER A 308 11.38 44.48 -33.90
C SER A 308 11.53 43.02 -33.46
N ASP A 309 10.63 42.20 -33.99
CA ASP A 309 10.66 40.74 -34.05
C ASP A 309 11.92 40.23 -34.76
N ALA A 310 12.42 39.07 -34.33
CA ALA A 310 13.04 38.10 -35.24
C ALA A 310 13.08 36.69 -34.61
N SER A 311 12.19 35.87 -35.13
CA SER A 311 12.21 34.41 -35.20
C SER A 311 13.57 33.81 -35.56
N TYR A 312 13.95 32.70 -34.91
CA TYR A 312 14.85 31.70 -35.52
C TYR A 312 14.36 30.28 -35.22
N ILE A 313 14.00 29.59 -36.31
CA ILE A 313 13.86 28.14 -36.41
C ILE A 313 15.24 27.61 -36.81
N ALA A 314 15.75 26.59 -36.11
CA ALA A 314 16.80 25.72 -36.65
C ALA A 314 16.62 24.29 -36.12
N THR A 315 16.14 23.44 -37.02
CA THR A 315 16.15 21.97 -36.99
C THR A 315 17.57 21.41 -37.11
N SER A 316 17.85 20.28 -36.44
CA SER A 316 18.54 19.06 -36.92
C SER A 316 19.06 18.26 -35.71
N VAL A 317 18.41 17.15 -35.33
CA VAL A 317 18.77 15.75 -35.67
C VAL A 317 20.19 15.37 -35.29
N LEU A 318 20.36 14.57 -34.22
CA LEU A 318 21.29 13.44 -34.25
C LEU A 318 20.91 12.36 -33.21
N SER A 319 20.89 11.14 -33.73
CA SER A 319 20.46 9.86 -33.16
C SER A 319 21.41 9.32 -32.09
N ILE A 320 20.88 8.66 -31.05
CA ILE A 320 21.60 7.60 -30.33
C ILE A 320 20.68 6.41 -30.06
N PHE A 321 21.24 5.26 -30.43
CA PHE A 321 20.83 3.86 -30.37
C PHE A 321 20.19 3.37 -29.06
N VAL A 322 19.18 2.51 -29.21
CA VAL A 322 18.72 1.52 -28.23
C VAL A 322 18.96 0.13 -28.82
N PRO A 323 19.67 -0.78 -28.14
CA PRO A 323 19.54 -2.21 -28.41
C PRO A 323 18.71 -2.86 -27.29
N LEU A 324 17.48 -3.22 -27.62
CA LEU A 324 16.67 -4.15 -26.84
C LEU A 324 16.99 -5.56 -27.36
N MET A 325 17.89 -6.28 -26.67
CA MET A 325 18.16 -7.68 -26.95
C MET A 325 17.09 -8.55 -26.27
N LEU A 326 16.35 -9.27 -27.10
CA LEU A 326 15.56 -10.45 -26.74
C LEU A 326 16.43 -11.46 -25.97
N VAL A 327 15.91 -11.96 -24.85
CA VAL A 327 16.33 -13.25 -24.29
C VAL A 327 15.12 -14.19 -24.34
N PHE A 328 15.28 -15.25 -25.13
CA PHE A 328 14.39 -16.39 -25.25
C PHE A 328 14.36 -17.17 -23.94
N ALA A 329 13.17 -17.54 -23.45
CA ALA A 329 13.00 -18.60 -22.47
C ALA A 329 12.41 -19.83 -23.18
N THR A 330 13.25 -20.82 -23.41
CA THR A 330 12.85 -22.19 -23.77
C THR A 330 12.90 -23.10 -22.55
N ALA A 331 11.81 -23.85 -22.38
CA ALA A 331 11.73 -25.22 -21.86
C ALA A 331 12.24 -25.51 -20.44
N TYR A 332 11.31 -25.93 -19.58
CA TYR A 332 11.54 -27.02 -18.64
C TYR A 332 10.43 -28.06 -18.78
N LEU A 333 10.86 -29.29 -19.07
CA LEU A 333 10.14 -30.56 -18.92
C LEU A 333 10.45 -31.08 -17.52
N LEU A 334 9.39 -31.39 -16.75
CA LEU A 334 9.23 -32.55 -15.86
C LEU A 334 7.78 -32.57 -15.36
#